data_AF-A0A0P9FAQ3-F1
#
_entry.id   AF-A0A0P9FAQ3-F1
#
_cell.length_a   1.000
_cell.length_b   1.000
_cell.length_c   1.000
_cell.angle_alpha   90.00
_cell.angle_beta   90.00
_cell.angle_gamma   90.00
#
_symmetry.space_group_name_H-M   'P 1'
#
loop_
_entity.id
_entity.type
_entity.pdbx_description
1 polymer ?
#
loop_
_entity_poly.entity_id
_entity_poly.type
_entity_poly.pdbx_seq_one_letter_code
_entity_poly.pdbx_strand_id
1 'polypeptide(L)'
;MTQGSSSARITLDNERVVGAISPFLFGGFAEHMGRCVYGGMYDPESPQADEQGFRRDVQAALREMGISILRYPGGNMLSGYDWRDGVGPKDQRPRRRELAWQSIETNQFGTNEFIEYCRATGIEPMLGVNMGTGTIADAAALVEYCNAPAGTKYADMRVA
;
A
#
# COMPACT_ATOMS: atom_id res chain seq x y z
N MET A 1 -4.42 52.94 -8.64
CA MET A 1 -4.77 51.88 -9.62
C MET A 1 -5.82 50.99 -8.97
N THR A 2 -7.09 51.15 -9.36
CA THR A 2 -8.21 50.33 -8.89
C THR A 2 -8.21 49.02 -9.68
N GLN A 3 -7.85 47.91 -9.05
CA GLN A 3 -8.06 46.58 -9.65
C GLN A 3 -9.57 46.38 -9.80
N GLY A 4 -10.05 46.34 -11.03
CA GLY A 4 -11.44 45.97 -11.32
C GLY A 4 -11.68 44.54 -10.86
N SER A 5 -12.75 44.32 -10.09
CA SER A 5 -13.18 42.98 -9.68
C SER A 5 -13.40 42.12 -10.93
N SER A 6 -12.61 41.06 -11.09
CA SER A 6 -12.84 40.07 -12.13
C SER A 6 -14.10 39.28 -11.79
N SER A 7 -14.98 39.13 -12.80
CA SER A 7 -16.22 38.34 -12.68
C SER A 7 -16.03 36.98 -13.35
N ALA A 8 -16.51 35.93 -12.70
CA ALA A 8 -16.54 34.55 -13.22
C ALA A 8 -17.98 34.03 -13.22
N ARG A 9 -18.32 33.19 -14.21
CA ARG A 9 -19.64 32.55 -14.34
C ARG A 9 -19.50 31.03 -14.33
N ILE A 10 -20.32 30.37 -13.50
CA ILE A 10 -20.47 28.91 -13.44
C ILE A 10 -21.91 28.57 -13.85
N THR A 11 -22.08 27.57 -14.70
CA THR A 11 -23.39 27.02 -15.08
C THR A 11 -23.42 25.54 -14.71
N LEU A 12 -24.50 25.10 -14.07
CA LEU A 12 -24.74 23.70 -13.71
C LEU A 12 -25.93 23.19 -14.52
N ASP A 13 -25.68 22.12 -15.29
CA ASP A 13 -26.68 21.43 -16.09
C ASP A 13 -26.67 19.96 -15.69
N ASN A 14 -27.74 19.52 -15.02
CA ASN A 14 -27.84 18.17 -14.45
C ASN A 14 -28.10 17.09 -15.53
N GLU A 15 -28.42 17.47 -16.76
CA GLU A 15 -28.57 16.53 -17.88
C GLU A 15 -27.22 16.26 -18.56
N ARG A 16 -26.24 17.14 -18.39
CA ARG A 16 -24.88 17.00 -18.92
C ARG A 16 -23.99 16.13 -18.01
N VAL A 17 -24.34 14.87 -17.88
CA VAL A 17 -23.58 13.89 -17.07
C VAL A 17 -22.29 13.46 -17.81
N VAL A 18 -21.14 13.54 -17.14
CA VAL A 18 -19.85 13.05 -17.68
C VAL A 18 -19.71 11.53 -17.49
N GLY A 19 -20.02 11.03 -16.29
CA GLY A 19 -19.93 9.61 -15.96
C GLY A 19 -20.02 9.37 -14.45
N ALA A 20 -20.11 8.09 -14.06
CA ALA A 20 -20.08 7.71 -12.65
C ALA A 20 -18.68 7.96 -12.05
N ILE A 21 -18.62 8.57 -10.88
CA ILE A 21 -17.37 8.77 -10.15
C ILE A 21 -16.98 7.43 -9.52
N SER A 22 -15.90 6.82 -9.99
CA SER A 22 -15.36 5.60 -9.37
C SER A 22 -14.85 5.91 -7.97
N PRO A 23 -15.15 5.08 -6.95
CA PRO A 23 -14.60 5.29 -5.61
C PRO A 23 -13.07 5.25 -5.62
N PHE A 24 -12.44 4.50 -6.53
CA PHE A 24 -10.98 4.36 -6.63
C PHE A 24 -10.25 5.61 -7.13
N LEU A 25 -10.96 6.68 -7.49
CA LEU A 25 -10.35 8.00 -7.69
C LEU A 25 -9.82 8.59 -6.37
N PHE A 26 -10.41 8.19 -5.24
CA PHE A 26 -10.03 8.64 -3.90
C PHE A 26 -9.04 7.66 -3.25
N GLY A 27 -8.01 7.30 -4.00
CA GLY A 27 -6.96 6.37 -3.56
C GLY A 27 -5.82 7.04 -2.79
N GLY A 28 -5.11 6.23 -2.02
CA GLY A 28 -3.87 6.59 -1.34
C GLY A 28 -2.67 5.84 -1.88
N PHE A 29 -1.49 6.17 -1.37
CA PHE A 29 -0.24 5.52 -1.73
C PHE A 29 0.67 5.35 -0.51
N ALA A 30 1.12 4.11 -0.28
CA ALA A 30 2.03 3.75 0.79
C ALA A 30 3.29 3.10 0.21
N GLU A 31 4.43 3.77 0.39
CA GLU A 31 5.74 3.28 -0.02
C GLU A 31 6.57 2.90 1.21
N HIS A 32 7.44 1.90 1.08
CA HIS A 32 8.57 1.73 1.99
C HIS A 32 9.60 2.86 1.79
N MET A 33 9.22 4.06 2.23
CA MET A 33 10.00 5.29 2.12
C MET A 33 9.92 6.07 3.45
N GLY A 34 11.08 6.32 4.05
CA GLY A 34 11.20 7.09 5.28
C GLY A 34 10.35 6.51 6.41
N ARG A 35 9.30 7.24 6.81
CA ARG A 35 8.40 6.89 7.92
C ARG A 35 6.97 6.58 7.49
N CYS A 36 6.73 6.32 6.21
CA CYS A 36 5.39 6.00 5.73
C CYS A 36 4.88 4.69 6.36
N VAL A 37 5.65 3.62 6.25
CA VAL A 37 5.38 2.34 6.92
C VAL A 37 5.87 2.37 8.37
N TYR A 38 7.19 2.36 8.58
CA TYR A 38 7.79 2.28 9.91
C TYR A 38 7.69 3.59 10.70
N GLY A 39 7.05 3.55 11.86
CA GLY A 39 6.78 4.74 12.67
C GLY A 39 5.64 5.61 12.11
N GLY A 40 4.95 5.12 11.07
CA GLY A 40 3.76 5.69 10.45
C GLY A 40 2.59 4.72 10.58
N MET A 41 2.30 3.95 9.53
CA MET A 41 1.23 2.94 9.55
C MET A 41 1.50 1.79 10.54
N TYR A 42 2.76 1.38 10.68
CA TYR A 42 3.20 0.26 11.50
C TYR A 42 4.29 0.72 12.49
N ASP A 43 3.99 0.58 13.78
CA ASP A 43 4.85 0.99 14.88
C ASP A 43 4.50 0.19 16.15
N PRO A 44 5.00 -1.05 16.28
CA PRO A 44 4.65 -1.94 17.40
C PRO A 44 4.99 -1.39 18.79
N GLU A 45 5.93 -0.44 18.89
CA GLU A 45 6.32 0.16 20.16
C GLU A 45 5.43 1.35 20.56
N SER A 46 4.54 1.79 19.66
CA SER A 46 3.66 2.92 19.91
C SER A 46 2.57 2.57 20.94
N PRO A 47 2.23 3.50 21.87
CA PRO A 47 1.07 3.31 22.75
C PRO A 47 -0.26 3.29 21.98
N GLN A 48 -0.26 3.69 20.71
CA GLN A 48 -1.45 3.67 19.84
C GLN A 48 -1.48 2.46 18.89
N ALA A 49 -0.53 1.53 19.02
CA ALA A 49 -0.53 0.31 18.25
C ALA A 49 -1.68 -0.63 18.65
N ASP A 50 -2.20 -1.40 17.69
CA ASP A 50 -2.97 -2.60 17.96
C ASP A 50 -2.06 -3.83 18.17
N GLU A 51 -2.67 -4.99 18.39
CA GLU A 51 -1.96 -6.25 18.64
C GLU A 51 -1.09 -6.69 17.44
N GLN A 52 -1.38 -6.19 16.24
CA GLN A 52 -0.61 -6.44 15.03
C GLN A 52 0.50 -5.41 14.82
N GLY A 53 0.57 -4.36 15.66
CA GLY A 53 1.52 -3.26 15.53
C GLY A 53 1.03 -2.13 14.63
N PHE A 54 -0.22 -2.15 14.18
CA PHE A 54 -0.79 -1.08 13.36
C PHE A 54 -1.25 0.09 14.22
N ARG A 55 -0.94 1.31 13.79
CA ARG A 55 -1.34 2.52 14.50
C ARG A 55 -2.84 2.79 14.35
N ARG A 56 -3.61 2.65 15.44
CA ARG A 56 -5.07 2.80 15.44
C ARG A 56 -5.53 4.22 15.08
N ASP A 57 -4.77 5.22 15.48
CA ASP A 57 -5.03 6.63 15.13
C ASP A 57 -4.79 6.90 13.65
N VAL A 58 -3.75 6.30 13.06
CA VAL A 58 -3.52 6.39 11.61
C VAL A 58 -4.63 5.67 10.85
N GLN A 59 -5.04 4.47 11.28
CA GLN A 59 -6.18 3.77 10.70
C GLN A 59 -7.47 4.61 10.76
N ALA A 60 -7.73 5.26 11.91
CA ALA A 60 -8.91 6.13 12.07
C ALA A 60 -8.87 7.32 11.10
N ALA A 61 -7.71 7.99 10.99
CA ALA A 61 -7.54 9.10 10.05
C ALA A 61 -7.72 8.66 8.58
N LEU A 62 -7.21 7.50 8.19
CA LEU A 62 -7.41 6.96 6.83
C LEU A 62 -8.89 6.68 6.53
N ARG A 63 -9.63 6.15 7.51
CA ARG A 63 -11.08 5.91 7.38
C ARG A 63 -11.85 7.23 7.28
N GLU A 64 -11.50 8.23 8.09
CA GLU A 64 -12.12 9.56 8.05
C GLU A 64 -11.90 10.26 6.71
N MET A 65 -10.70 10.12 6.12
CA MET A 65 -10.39 10.64 4.79
C MET A 65 -11.13 9.91 3.66
N GLY A 66 -11.74 8.75 3.92
CA GLY A 66 -12.47 7.98 2.91
C GLY A 66 -11.58 7.38 1.83
N ILE A 67 -10.34 7.00 2.18
CA ILE A 67 -9.43 6.32 1.23
C ILE A 67 -10.05 4.99 0.80
N SER A 68 -10.23 4.79 -0.50
CA SER A 68 -10.93 3.62 -1.05
C SER A 68 -10.01 2.51 -1.53
N ILE A 69 -8.80 2.87 -1.97
CA ILE A 69 -7.79 1.95 -2.48
C ILE A 69 -6.40 2.45 -2.08
N LEU A 70 -5.47 1.55 -1.77
CA LEU A 70 -4.12 1.90 -1.35
C LEU A 70 -3.08 1.18 -2.22
N ARG A 71 -2.23 1.95 -2.90
CA ARG A 71 -1.11 1.41 -3.69
C ARG A 71 0.08 1.07 -2.77
N TYR A 72 0.73 -0.07 -3.01
CA TYR A 72 1.87 -0.61 -2.22
C TYR A 72 2.70 -1.62 -3.05
N PRO A 73 3.98 -1.96 -2.75
CA PRO A 73 4.91 -1.37 -1.76
C PRO A 73 5.75 -0.22 -2.30
N GLY A 74 5.60 0.07 -3.60
CA GLY A 74 6.35 1.10 -4.32
C GLY A 74 5.96 2.50 -3.90
N GLY A 75 6.52 3.56 -4.50
CA GLY A 75 7.07 3.74 -5.85
C GLY A 75 8.45 3.15 -6.15
N ASN A 76 9.50 3.97 -6.15
CA ASN A 76 10.82 3.59 -6.68
C ASN A 76 11.40 2.36 -5.98
N MET A 77 11.10 2.18 -4.69
CA MET A 77 11.53 1.02 -3.89
C MET A 77 11.15 -0.32 -4.53
N LEU A 78 9.96 -0.40 -5.15
CA LEU A 78 9.44 -1.63 -5.75
C LEU A 78 10.36 -2.19 -6.85
N SER A 79 11.09 -1.33 -7.57
CA SER A 79 11.95 -1.75 -8.69
C SER A 79 13.16 -2.59 -8.27
N GLY A 80 13.51 -2.59 -6.99
CA GLY A 80 14.57 -3.43 -6.41
C GLY A 80 14.07 -4.44 -5.37
N TYR A 81 12.76 -4.53 -5.16
CA TYR A 81 12.16 -5.29 -4.06
C TYR A 81 11.89 -6.74 -4.44
N ASP A 82 12.27 -7.68 -3.57
CA ASP A 82 11.82 -9.08 -3.62
C ASP A 82 10.70 -9.28 -2.59
N TRP A 83 9.48 -9.50 -3.07
CA TRP A 83 8.31 -9.67 -2.21
C TRP A 83 8.42 -10.86 -1.24
N ARG A 84 9.25 -11.86 -1.58
CA ARG A 84 9.47 -13.05 -0.74
C ARG A 84 10.24 -12.72 0.53
N ASP A 85 11.04 -11.66 0.52
CA ASP A 85 11.75 -11.19 1.70
C ASP A 85 10.79 -10.64 2.78
N GLY A 86 9.58 -10.22 2.38
CA GLY A 86 8.55 -9.64 3.26
C GLY A 86 7.47 -10.62 3.75
N VAL A 87 7.61 -11.93 3.55
CA VAL A 87 6.62 -12.93 3.98
C VAL A 87 7.27 -14.02 4.85
N GLY A 88 6.45 -14.89 5.46
CA GLY A 88 6.92 -15.91 6.39
C GLY A 88 7.31 -15.36 7.78
N PRO A 89 7.93 -16.18 8.64
CA PRO A 89 8.30 -15.79 10.01
C PRO A 89 9.21 -14.55 10.05
N LYS A 90 8.82 -13.53 10.83
CA LYS A 90 9.48 -12.22 10.88
C LYS A 90 10.97 -12.27 11.28
N ASP A 91 11.36 -13.26 12.07
CA ASP A 91 12.73 -13.52 12.53
C ASP A 91 13.63 -14.12 11.42
N GLN A 92 13.04 -14.67 10.37
CA GLN A 92 13.76 -15.22 9.21
C GLN A 92 13.83 -14.26 8.02
N ARG A 93 13.13 -13.12 8.10
CA ARG A 93 13.10 -12.11 7.03
C ARG A 93 14.42 -11.34 6.97
N PRO A 94 15.05 -11.19 5.79
CA PRO A 94 16.34 -10.54 5.70
C PRO A 94 16.22 -9.02 5.75
N ARG A 95 17.26 -8.36 6.29
CA ARG A 95 17.45 -6.91 6.10
C ARG A 95 18.09 -6.66 4.74
N ARG A 96 17.56 -5.74 3.95
CA ARG A 96 18.07 -5.41 2.60
C ARG A 96 18.48 -3.94 2.51
N ARG A 97 19.50 -3.66 1.70
CA ARG A 97 19.76 -2.28 1.27
C ARG A 97 18.71 -1.92 0.25
N GLU A 98 17.91 -0.92 0.56
CA GLU A 98 16.96 -0.32 -0.35
C GLU A 98 17.67 0.85 -1.06
N LEU A 99 17.75 0.77 -2.40
CA LEU A 99 18.64 1.62 -3.19
C LEU A 99 18.00 2.93 -3.62
N ALA A 100 16.67 2.99 -3.76
CA ALA A 100 15.97 4.19 -4.20
C ALA A 100 16.07 5.32 -3.17
N TRP A 101 15.99 4.98 -1.89
CA TRP A 101 15.98 5.91 -0.76
C TRP A 101 17.21 5.74 0.15
N GLN A 102 18.21 4.96 -0.28
CA GLN A 102 19.47 4.74 0.42
C GLN A 102 19.28 4.31 1.88
N SER A 103 18.31 3.41 2.11
CA SER A 103 17.89 2.98 3.44
C SER A 103 18.13 1.49 3.68
N ILE A 104 17.85 1.03 4.89
CA ILE A 104 17.81 -0.41 5.20
C ILE A 104 16.36 -0.80 5.39
N GLU A 105 15.86 -1.65 4.50
CA GLU A 105 14.55 -2.28 4.62
C GLU A 105 14.67 -3.48 5.57
N THR A 106 13.80 -3.53 6.58
CA THR A 106 13.81 -4.59 7.62
C THR A 106 12.90 -5.75 7.30
N ASN A 107 11.99 -5.57 6.35
CA ASN A 107 10.95 -6.50 5.92
C ASN A 107 10.00 -6.96 7.04
N GLN A 108 9.92 -6.22 8.15
CA GLN A 108 9.01 -6.52 9.26
C GLN A 108 7.55 -6.22 8.92
N PHE A 109 7.32 -5.46 7.86
CA PHE A 109 6.01 -5.24 7.25
C PHE A 109 6.10 -5.59 5.76
N GLY A 110 5.37 -6.60 5.31
CA GLY A 110 5.37 -7.06 3.93
C GLY A 110 3.96 -7.28 3.40
N THR A 111 3.83 -8.18 2.42
CA THR A 111 2.56 -8.40 1.71
C THR A 111 1.44 -8.82 2.66
N ASN A 112 1.70 -9.74 3.61
CA ASN A 112 0.67 -10.24 4.50
C ASN A 112 0.17 -9.15 5.45
N GLU A 113 1.08 -8.43 6.11
CA GLU A 113 0.72 -7.34 7.02
C GLU A 113 -0.01 -6.21 6.28
N PHE A 114 0.36 -5.91 5.04
CA PHE A 114 -0.34 -4.93 4.21
C PHE A 114 -1.79 -5.34 3.91
N ILE A 115 -2.01 -6.60 3.54
CA ILE A 115 -3.36 -7.10 3.27
C ILE A 115 -4.21 -7.11 4.55
N GLU A 116 -3.64 -7.48 5.69
CA GLU A 116 -4.30 -7.38 7.00
C GLU A 116 -4.66 -5.93 7.36
N TYR A 117 -3.75 -4.99 7.10
CA TYR A 117 -4.00 -3.56 7.29
C TYR A 117 -5.16 -3.05 6.43
N CYS A 118 -5.17 -3.41 5.14
CA CYS A 118 -6.26 -3.11 4.21
C CYS A 118 -7.60 -3.66 4.69
N ARG A 119 -7.65 -4.93 5.14
CA ARG A 119 -8.86 -5.54 5.71
C ARG A 119 -9.32 -4.82 6.98
N ALA A 120 -8.41 -4.49 7.88
CA ALA A 120 -8.72 -3.79 9.11
C ALA A 120 -9.30 -2.40 8.85
N THR A 121 -8.86 -1.73 7.79
CA THR A 121 -9.30 -0.37 7.43
C THR A 121 -10.47 -0.32 6.45
N GLY A 122 -10.80 -1.44 5.79
CA GLY A 122 -11.81 -1.47 4.73
C GLY A 122 -11.34 -0.84 3.42
N ILE A 123 -10.02 -0.79 3.19
CA ILE A 123 -9.39 -0.18 2.02
C ILE A 123 -8.99 -1.28 1.04
N GLU A 124 -9.31 -1.12 -0.24
CA GLU A 124 -8.90 -2.10 -1.26
C GLU A 124 -7.37 -2.07 -1.49
N PRO A 125 -6.69 -3.22 -1.58
CA PRO A 125 -5.26 -3.27 -1.86
C PRO A 125 -4.95 -3.15 -3.35
N MET A 126 -3.98 -2.30 -3.73
CA MET A 126 -3.39 -2.24 -5.07
C MET A 126 -1.90 -2.60 -5.00
N LEU A 127 -1.57 -3.85 -5.27
CA LEU A 127 -0.19 -4.33 -5.27
C LEU A 127 0.53 -4.04 -6.59
N GLY A 128 1.73 -3.48 -6.50
CA GLY A 128 2.69 -3.41 -7.59
C GLY A 128 3.60 -4.64 -7.65
N VAL A 129 4.10 -4.95 -8.85
CA VAL A 129 5.08 -6.01 -9.11
C VAL A 129 6.42 -5.40 -9.52
N ASN A 130 7.52 -6.00 -9.08
CA ASN A 130 8.86 -5.54 -9.44
C ASN A 130 9.15 -5.84 -10.92
N MET A 131 9.27 -4.79 -11.72
CA MET A 131 9.64 -4.84 -13.14
C MET A 131 10.99 -4.14 -13.43
N GLY A 132 11.75 -3.82 -12.39
CA GLY A 132 13.10 -3.27 -12.51
C GLY A 132 14.14 -4.40 -12.52
N THR A 133 14.31 -5.05 -11.37
CA THR A 133 15.22 -6.20 -11.20
C THR A 133 14.50 -7.55 -11.14
N GLY A 134 13.18 -7.53 -10.96
CA GLY A 134 12.35 -8.74 -10.92
C GLY A 134 12.06 -9.32 -12.31
N THR A 135 11.44 -10.50 -12.32
CA THR A 135 11.03 -11.20 -13.54
C THR A 135 9.51 -11.33 -13.66
N ILE A 136 9.03 -11.63 -14.87
CA ILE A 136 7.62 -11.98 -15.11
C ILE A 136 7.21 -13.21 -14.26
N ALA A 137 8.14 -14.15 -14.03
CA ALA A 137 7.89 -15.31 -13.18
C ALA A 137 7.72 -14.92 -11.70
N ASP A 138 8.48 -13.94 -11.21
CA ASP A 138 8.32 -13.41 -9.84
C ASP A 138 6.97 -12.71 -9.67
N ALA A 139 6.52 -11.96 -10.70
CA ALA A 139 5.22 -11.32 -10.73
C ALA A 139 4.08 -12.35 -10.73
N ALA A 140 4.16 -13.38 -11.58
CA ALA A 140 3.19 -14.47 -11.61
C ALA A 140 3.14 -15.23 -10.26
N ALA A 141 4.30 -15.46 -9.64
CA ALA A 141 4.40 -16.08 -8.33
C ALA A 141 3.71 -15.25 -7.22
N LEU A 142 3.83 -13.91 -7.26
CA LEU A 142 3.10 -13.04 -6.32
C LEU A 142 1.58 -13.13 -6.54
N VAL A 143 1.12 -13.17 -7.79
CA VAL A 143 -0.30 -13.32 -8.10
C VAL A 143 -0.84 -14.67 -7.60
N GLU A 144 -0.09 -15.77 -7.80
CA GLU A 144 -0.43 -17.08 -7.24
C GLU A 144 -0.46 -17.02 -5.71
N TYR A 145 0.62 -16.50 -5.10
CA TYR A 145 0.74 -16.35 -3.65
C TYR A 145 -0.46 -15.61 -3.07
N CYS A 146 -0.91 -14.51 -3.66
CA CYS A 146 -2.01 -13.71 -3.12
C CYS A 146 -3.39 -14.33 -3.36
N ASN A 147 -3.62 -14.97 -4.51
CA ASN A 147 -4.97 -15.21 -5.01
C ASN A 147 -5.34 -16.68 -5.23
N ALA A 148 -4.36 -17.57 -5.40
CA ALA A 148 -4.67 -18.97 -5.71
C ALA A 148 -5.18 -19.72 -4.46
N PRO A 149 -6.10 -20.70 -4.60
CA PRO A 149 -6.40 -21.66 -3.55
C PRO A 149 -5.13 -22.43 -3.13
N ALA A 150 -5.09 -22.93 -1.89
CA ALA A 150 -4.01 -23.81 -1.45
C ALA A 150 -3.92 -25.09 -2.33
N GLY A 151 -2.74 -25.70 -2.37
CA GLY A 151 -2.40 -26.87 -3.19
C GLY A 151 -1.32 -26.62 -4.25
N THR A 152 -0.71 -25.44 -4.24
CA THR A 152 0.41 -25.07 -5.14
C THR A 152 1.52 -24.38 -4.35
N LYS A 153 2.74 -24.39 -4.89
CA LYS A 153 3.95 -23.93 -4.19
C LYS A 153 3.78 -22.58 -3.49
N TYR A 154 3.30 -21.54 -4.18
CA TYR A 154 3.22 -20.20 -3.60
C TYR A 154 1.93 -20.00 -2.80
N ALA A 155 0.84 -20.65 -3.16
CA ALA A 155 -0.38 -20.63 -2.36
C ALA A 155 -0.20 -21.32 -1.00
N ASP A 156 0.54 -22.44 -0.98
CA ASP A 156 0.88 -23.18 0.23
C ASP A 156 1.84 -22.37 1.13
N MET A 157 2.75 -21.61 0.52
CA MET A 157 3.60 -20.66 1.24
C MET A 157 2.80 -19.56 1.95
N ARG A 158 1.61 -19.17 1.45
CA ARG A 158 0.76 -18.16 2.09
C ARG A 158 0.05 -18.68 3.34
N VAL A 159 -0.32 -19.96 3.35
CA VAL A 159 -1.15 -20.55 4.43
C VAL A 159 -0.33 -21.25 5.53
N ALA A 160 0.97 -21.43 5.30
CA ALA A 160 1.92 -21.99 6.26
C ALA A 160 2.28 -20.97 7.36
#